data_AF-A0A517U3K6-F1
#
_entry.id   AF-A0A517U3K6-F1
#
_cell.length_a   1.000
_cell.length_b   1.000
_cell.length_c   1.000
_cell.angle_alpha   90.00
_cell.angle_beta   90.00
_cell.angle_gamma   90.00
#
_symmetry.space_group_name_H-M   'P 1'
#
loop_
_entity.id
_entity.type
_entity.pdbx_description
1 polymer ?
#
loop_
_entity_poly.entity_id
_entity_poly.type
_entity_poly.pdbx_seq_one_letter_code
_entity_poly.pdbx_strand_id
1 'polypeptide(L)'
;MGAELRAVLMQQPRQWLWVFTALPSAKCPVAARQISDRRALDYLKTVLKKLKLEGHQHTFRHSFISHALTHGVPEAIVREWVGHVDARIMKTYTHVADAISQQAMLGLFGDDGDKPSEDR
;
A
#
# COMPACT_ATOMS: atom_id res chain seq x y z
N MET A 1 -5.55 1.55 12.65
CA MET A 1 -4.19 1.04 12.30
C MET A 1 -3.15 2.13 12.04
N GLY A 2 -3.45 3.27 11.41
CA GLY A 2 -2.41 4.27 11.09
C GLY A 2 -1.74 4.99 12.28
N ALA A 3 -2.47 5.15 13.40
CA ALA A 3 -1.98 5.92 14.55
C ALA A 3 -0.80 5.24 15.29
N GLU A 4 -0.85 3.92 15.46
CA GLU A 4 0.19 3.15 16.16
C GLU A 4 1.51 3.15 15.39
N LEU A 5 1.46 2.92 14.07
CA LEU A 5 2.65 2.98 13.21
C LEU A 5 3.30 4.37 13.24
N ARG A 6 2.49 5.42 13.15
CA ARG A 6 2.98 6.80 13.21
C ARG A 6 3.70 7.06 14.54
N ALA A 7 3.15 6.62 15.66
CA ALA A 7 3.78 6.77 16.96
C ALA A 7 5.15 6.07 17.02
N VAL A 8 5.25 4.84 16.52
CA VAL A 8 6.51 4.09 16.46
C VAL A 8 7.55 4.79 15.57
N LEU A 9 7.15 5.27 14.40
CA LEU A 9 8.04 5.98 13.48
C LEU A 9 8.49 7.34 14.03
N MET A 10 7.63 8.04 14.77
CA MET A 10 7.98 9.31 15.41
C MET A 10 8.97 9.16 16.56
N GLN A 11 9.00 8.00 17.22
CA GLN A 11 9.96 7.69 18.27
C GLN A 11 11.36 7.33 17.74
N GLN A 12 11.53 7.12 16.42
CA GLN A 12 12.82 6.76 15.86
C GLN A 12 13.79 7.96 15.87
N PRO A 13 15.06 7.76 16.29
CA PRO A 13 16.05 8.82 16.30
C PRO A 13 16.35 9.31 14.88
N ARG A 14 16.13 10.61 14.62
CA ARG A 14 16.44 11.26 13.34
C ARG A 14 17.90 11.72 13.21
N GLN A 15 18.78 11.03 13.93
CA GLN A 15 20.19 11.39 14.08
C GLN A 15 21.04 10.88 12.90
N TRP A 16 20.48 9.98 12.10
CA TRP A 16 21.18 9.23 11.07
C TRP A 16 20.58 9.52 9.70
N LEU A 17 21.41 9.39 8.65
CA LEU A 17 20.98 9.54 7.26
C LEU A 17 19.85 8.55 6.89
N TRP A 18 19.84 7.38 7.53
CA TRP A 18 18.91 6.29 7.24
C TRP A 18 17.88 6.13 8.35
N VAL A 19 16.62 5.93 7.97
CA VAL A 19 15.51 5.67 8.91
C VAL A 19 15.65 4.31 9.58
N PHE A 20 16.08 3.29 8.82
CA PHE A 20 16.31 1.94 9.32
C PHE A 20 17.79 1.59 9.26
N THR A 21 18.38 1.37 10.42
CA THR A 21 19.81 1.08 10.53
C THR A 21 20.06 -0.33 11.04
N ALA A 22 21.10 -0.98 10.52
CA ALA A 22 21.52 -2.27 11.05
C ALA A 22 22.23 -2.08 12.39
N LEU A 23 21.91 -2.95 13.35
CA LEU A 23 22.63 -3.03 14.62
C LEU A 23 24.09 -3.44 14.39
N PRO A 24 25.02 -2.97 15.25
CA PRO A 24 26.40 -3.44 15.28
C PRO A 24 26.45 -4.96 15.42
N SER A 25 27.41 -5.60 14.76
CA SER A 25 27.69 -7.03 14.92
C SER A 25 29.18 -7.28 15.09
N ALA A 26 29.56 -8.46 15.58
CA ALA A 26 30.97 -8.84 15.72
C ALA A 26 31.78 -8.69 14.42
N LYS A 27 31.13 -8.85 13.25
CA LYS A 27 31.76 -8.67 11.92
C LYS A 27 31.83 -7.21 11.47
N CYS A 28 31.01 -6.32 12.03
CA CYS A 28 30.95 -4.90 11.69
C CYS A 28 30.47 -4.12 12.92
N PRO A 29 31.38 -3.51 13.70
CA PRO A 29 31.03 -2.80 14.92
C PRO A 29 30.41 -1.41 14.68
N VAL A 30 30.35 -0.96 13.42
CA VAL A 30 29.81 0.35 13.05
C VAL A 30 28.29 0.37 13.22
N ALA A 31 27.81 1.23 14.11
CA ALA A 31 26.39 1.53 14.29
C ALA A 31 25.85 2.38 13.13
N ALA A 32 24.52 2.47 13.01
CA ALA A 32 23.83 3.41 12.12
C ALA A 32 24.02 3.24 10.60
N ARG A 33 24.58 2.11 10.13
CA ARG A 33 24.64 1.80 8.69
C ARG A 33 23.26 1.45 8.14
N GLN A 34 23.03 1.70 6.85
CA GLN A 34 21.83 1.26 6.15
C GLN A 34 21.66 -0.27 6.30
N ILE A 35 20.43 -0.71 6.58
CA ILE A 35 20.10 -2.13 6.49
C ILE A 35 20.24 -2.59 5.04
N SER A 36 20.86 -3.75 4.81
CA SER A 36 20.93 -4.32 3.46
C SER A 36 19.57 -4.89 3.05
N ASP A 37 19.25 -4.80 1.76
CA ASP A 37 17.99 -5.32 1.21
C ASP A 37 17.79 -6.80 1.54
N ARG A 38 18.86 -7.60 1.45
CA ARG A 38 18.84 -9.01 1.83
C ARG A 38 18.41 -9.20 3.29
N ARG A 39 18.97 -8.41 4.21
CA ARG A 39 18.63 -8.51 5.63
C ARG A 39 17.19 -8.05 5.88
N ALA A 40 16.74 -6.98 5.22
CA ALA A 40 15.35 -6.53 5.30
C ALA A 40 14.37 -7.60 4.78
N LEU A 41 14.72 -8.26 3.67
CA LEU A 41 13.96 -9.39 3.11
C LEU A 41 13.91 -10.58 4.06
N ASP A 42 15.01 -10.93 4.72
CA ASP A 42 15.06 -12.04 5.68
C ASP A 42 14.17 -11.78 6.90
N TYR A 43 14.18 -10.53 7.40
CA TYR A 43 13.24 -10.11 8.46
C TYR A 43 11.79 -10.20 7.99
N LEU A 44 11.49 -9.70 6.79
CA LEU A 44 10.15 -9.76 6.23
C LEU A 44 9.65 -11.20 6.11
N LYS A 45 10.45 -12.11 5.56
CA LYS A 45 10.13 -13.54 5.45
C LYS A 45 9.83 -14.17 6.82
N THR A 46 10.60 -13.79 7.83
CA THR A 46 10.39 -14.29 9.21
C THR A 46 9.03 -13.85 9.73
N VAL A 47 8.64 -12.60 9.52
CA VAL A 47 7.33 -12.07 9.93
C VAL A 47 6.20 -12.72 9.14
N LEU A 48 6.33 -12.81 7.82
CA LEU A 48 5.33 -13.46 6.96
C LEU A 48 5.08 -14.91 7.37
N LYS A 49 6.14 -15.66 7.68
CA LYS A 49 6.04 -17.04 8.19
C LYS A 49 5.29 -17.11 9.52
N LYS A 50 5.53 -16.17 10.45
CA LYS A 50 4.81 -16.10 11.73
C LYS A 50 3.33 -15.80 11.54
N LEU A 51 3.00 -14.93 10.57
CA LEU A 51 1.64 -14.55 10.25
C LEU A 51 0.92 -15.53 9.32
N LYS A 52 1.62 -16.57 8.83
CA LYS A 52 1.13 -17.54 7.83
C LYS A 52 0.62 -16.85 6.55
N LEU A 53 1.32 -15.78 6.13
CA LEU A 53 1.02 -15.04 4.91
C LEU A 53 2.07 -15.35 3.84
N GLU A 54 1.61 -15.50 2.61
CA GLU A 54 2.49 -15.67 1.44
C GLU A 54 2.78 -14.30 0.81
N GLY A 55 4.03 -14.06 0.42
CA GLY A 55 4.41 -12.84 -0.29
C GLY A 55 5.86 -12.42 -0.14
N HIS A 56 6.19 -11.30 -0.77
CA HIS A 56 7.48 -10.62 -0.69
C HIS A 56 7.27 -9.09 -0.78
N GLN A 57 8.35 -8.30 -0.83
CA GLN A 57 8.29 -6.83 -0.86
C GLN A 57 7.34 -6.27 -1.92
N HIS A 58 7.37 -6.81 -3.15
CA HIS A 58 6.49 -6.35 -4.21
C HIS A 58 5.02 -6.74 -3.98
N THR A 59 4.72 -7.82 -3.25
CA THR A 59 3.35 -8.17 -2.88
C THR A 59 2.68 -7.04 -2.11
N PHE A 60 3.38 -6.43 -1.14
CA PHE A 60 2.85 -5.28 -0.39
C PHE A 60 2.61 -4.06 -1.30
N ARG A 61 3.52 -3.80 -2.25
CA ARG A 61 3.37 -2.71 -3.22
C ARG A 61 2.15 -2.95 -4.12
N HIS A 62 1.94 -4.17 -4.59
CA HIS A 62 0.78 -4.56 -5.39
C HIS A 62 -0.51 -4.45 -4.58
N SER A 63 -0.53 -4.95 -3.34
CA SER A 63 -1.68 -4.81 -2.45
C SER A 63 -2.02 -3.34 -2.18
N PHE A 64 -1.03 -2.47 -2.00
CA PHE A 64 -1.24 -1.03 -1.84
C PHE A 64 -1.88 -0.39 -3.08
N ILE A 65 -1.36 -0.68 -4.27
CA ILE A 65 -1.91 -0.18 -5.54
C ILE A 65 -3.34 -0.65 -5.73
N SER A 66 -3.59 -1.97 -5.60
CA SER A 66 -4.94 -2.54 -5.70
C SER A 66 -5.88 -1.87 -4.71
N HIS A 67 -5.48 -1.78 -3.44
CA HIS A 67 -6.33 -1.20 -2.40
C HIS A 67 -6.66 0.27 -2.68
N ALA A 68 -5.69 1.08 -3.11
CA ALA A 68 -5.90 2.49 -3.42
C ALA A 68 -6.88 2.66 -4.60
N LEU A 69 -6.68 1.91 -5.69
CA LEU A 69 -7.59 1.92 -6.84
C LEU A 69 -8.97 1.39 -6.44
N THR A 70 -9.02 0.37 -5.57
CA THR A 70 -10.28 -0.19 -5.09
C THR A 70 -11.12 0.80 -4.30
N HIS A 71 -10.47 1.77 -3.64
CA HIS A 71 -11.13 2.83 -2.88
C HIS A 71 -11.38 4.10 -3.72
N GLY A 72 -11.31 4.00 -5.05
CA GLY A 72 -11.62 5.10 -5.96
C GLY A 72 -10.52 6.16 -6.06
N VAL A 73 -9.29 5.89 -5.58
CA VAL A 73 -8.17 6.81 -5.81
C VAL A 73 -7.82 6.80 -7.29
N PRO A 74 -7.79 7.97 -7.97
CA PRO A 74 -7.44 8.05 -9.39
C PRO A 74 -6.07 7.45 -9.69
N GLU A 75 -5.97 6.71 -10.81
CA GLU A 75 -4.73 6.05 -11.23
C GLU A 75 -3.53 7.01 -11.32
N ALA A 76 -3.77 8.24 -11.81
CA ALA A 76 -2.75 9.27 -11.90
C ALA A 76 -2.10 9.58 -10.55
N ILE A 77 -2.89 9.63 -9.47
CA ILE A 77 -2.43 9.89 -8.10
C ILE A 77 -1.67 8.68 -7.56
N VAL A 78 -2.19 7.47 -7.76
CA VAL A 78 -1.50 6.23 -7.31
C VAL A 78 -0.15 6.09 -8.00
N ARG A 79 -0.06 6.44 -9.29
CA ARG A 79 1.20 6.45 -10.05
C ARG A 79 2.19 7.47 -9.52
N GLU A 80 1.74 8.63 -9.05
CA GLU A 80 2.62 9.61 -8.41
C GLU A 80 3.21 9.07 -7.11
N TRP A 81 2.39 8.48 -6.23
CA TRP A 81 2.84 7.94 -4.93
C TRP A 81 3.86 6.81 -5.05
N VAL A 82 3.64 5.94 -6.03
CA VAL A 82 4.42 4.72 -6.19
C VAL A 82 5.67 4.97 -7.06
N GLY A 83 5.77 6.15 -7.69
CA GLY A 83 6.81 6.52 -8.65
C GLY A 83 6.49 6.02 -10.06
N HIS A 84 7.33 6.34 -11.04
CA HIS A 84 7.13 5.97 -12.46
C HIS A 84 7.08 4.45 -12.69
N VAL A 85 5.94 3.84 -12.38
CA VAL A 85 5.63 2.45 -12.71
C VAL A 85 5.31 2.39 -14.20
N ASP A 86 5.88 1.40 -14.87
CA ASP A 86 5.58 1.09 -16.27
C ASP A 86 4.06 0.96 -16.46
N ALA A 87 3.52 1.66 -17.46
CA ALA A 87 2.11 1.63 -17.82
C ALA A 87 1.59 0.19 -18.05
N ARG A 88 2.47 -0.74 -18.44
CA ARG A 88 2.14 -2.16 -18.61
C ARG A 88 1.75 -2.85 -17.30
N ILE A 89 2.38 -2.48 -16.19
CA ILE A 89 2.05 -3.02 -14.85
C ILE A 89 0.74 -2.40 -14.35
N MET A 90 0.47 -1.13 -14.67
CA MET A 90 -0.78 -0.48 -14.29
C MET A 90 -2.01 -1.09 -14.97
N LYS A 91 -1.88 -1.56 -16.21
CA LYS A 91 -2.96 -2.29 -16.91
C LYS A 91 -3.49 -3.50 -16.14
N THR A 92 -2.66 -4.17 -15.34
CA THR A 92 -3.09 -5.29 -14.49
C THR A 92 -4.10 -4.85 -13.43
N TYR A 93 -4.09 -3.57 -13.03
CA TYR A 93 -5.00 -3.03 -12.02
C TYR A 93 -6.23 -2.32 -12.60
N THR A 94 -6.21 -1.95 -13.88
CA THR A 94 -7.31 -1.24 -14.54
C THR A 94 -8.63 -2.03 -14.49
N HIS A 95 -8.58 -3.37 -14.60
CA HIS A 95 -9.78 -4.21 -14.50
C HIS A 95 -10.51 -4.08 -13.16
N VAL A 96 -9.78 -3.84 -12.07
CA VAL A 96 -10.37 -3.62 -10.75
C VAL A 96 -11.03 -2.25 -10.70
N ALA A 97 -10.42 -1.24 -11.32
CA ALA A 97 -10.97 0.11 -11.41
C ALA A 97 -12.24 0.19 -12.28
N ASP A 98 -12.33 -0.59 -13.36
CA ASP A 98 -13.52 -0.63 -14.23
C ASP A 98 -14.78 -1.05 -13.48
N ALA A 99 -14.70 -2.11 -12.67
CA ALA A 99 -15.83 -2.58 -11.87
C ALA A 99 -16.32 -1.51 -10.87
N ILE A 100 -15.40 -0.72 -10.33
CA ILE A 100 -15.70 0.34 -9.36
C ILE A 100 -16.26 1.56 -10.06
N SER A 101 -15.74 1.91 -11.22
CA SER A 101 -16.28 2.98 -12.07
C SER A 101 -17.75 2.69 -12.40
N GLN A 102 -18.07 1.44 -12.76
CA GLN A 102 -19.45 1.02 -12.99
C GLN A 102 -20.32 1.10 -11.72
N GLN A 103 -19.81 0.67 -10.56
CA GLN A 103 -20.52 0.82 -9.29
C GLN A 103 -20.74 2.29 -8.89
N ALA A 104 -19.75 3.16 -9.12
CA ALA A 104 -19.85 4.58 -8.85
C ALA A 104 -20.88 5.25 -9.76
N MET A 105 -20.93 4.87 -11.05
CA MET A 105 -21.97 5.32 -11.99
C MET A 105 -23.37 4.86 -11.55
N LEU A 106 -23.52 3.60 -11.12
CA LEU A 106 -24.80 3.12 -10.58
C LEU A 106 -25.22 3.89 -9.32
N GLY A 107 -24.28 4.25 -8.44
CA GLY A 107 -24.57 5.07 -7.26
C GLY A 107 -24.89 6.53 -7.57
N LEU A 108 -24.37 7.09 -8.66
CA LEU A 108 -24.63 8.46 -9.10
C LEU A 108 -26.05 8.66 -9.66
N PHE A 109 -26.64 7.63 -10.26
CA PHE A 109 -27.96 7.68 -10.91
C PHE A 109 -29.01 6.76 -10.25
N GLY A 110 -28.68 6.15 -9.12
CA GLY A 110 -29.44 5.05 -8.51
C GLY A 110 -30.32 5.39 -7.32
N ASP A 111 -30.56 6.68 -7.02
CA ASP A 111 -31.41 7.09 -5.87
C ASP A 111 -32.40 8.22 -6.19
N ASP A 112 -32.85 8.33 -7.45
CA ASP A 112 -34.06 9.09 -7.76
C ASP A 112 -35.26 8.15 -7.70
N GLY A 113 -35.75 7.93 -6.48
CA GLY A 113 -36.99 7.24 -6.20
C GLY A 113 -38.20 8.01 -6.75
N ASP A 114 -38.45 7.89 -8.06
CA ASP A 114 -39.75 8.19 -8.65
C ASP A 114 -40.69 7.01 -8.36
N LYS A 115 -41.36 7.07 -7.21
CA LYS A 115 -42.58 6.28 -7.01
C LYS A 115 -43.72 7.05 -7.65
N PRO A 116 -44.40 6.54 -8.69
CA PRO A 116 -45.61 7.16 -9.15
C PRO A 116 -46.64 7.07 -8.02
N SER A 117 -47.07 8.22 -7.50
CA SER A 117 -48.23 8.30 -6.62
C SER A 117 -49.47 7.96 -7.46
N GLU A 118 -49.92 6.72 -7.33
CA GLU A 118 -51.20 6.25 -7.85
C GLU A 118 -52.30 6.86 -6.95
N ASP A 119 -52.69 8.09 -7.27
CA ASP A 119 -53.82 8.76 -6.62
C ASP A 119 -55.12 8.14 -7.14
N ARG A 120 -55.95 7.72 -6.19
CA ARG A 120 -57.19 6.96 -6.35
C ARG A 120 -58.40 7.88 -6.41
#